data_AF-A0A9P3MQG3-F1
#
_entry.id   AF-A0A9P3MQG3-F1
#
_cell.length_a   1.000
_cell.length_b   1.000
_cell.length_c   1.000
_cell.angle_alpha   90.00
_cell.angle_beta   90.00
_cell.angle_gamma   90.00
#
_symmetry.space_group_name_H-M   'P 1'
#
loop_
_entity.id
_entity.type
_entity.pdbx_description
1 polymer ?
#
loop_
_entity_poly.entity_id
_entity_poly.type
_entity_poly.pdbx_seq_one_letter_code
_entity_poly.pdbx_strand_id
1 'polypeptide(L)' 'MLRAFGCMVVFHVPKEKRGKLEASGRWGVHLGIAKDHKGWLLWDLTIQKLTVSRDVKFLESLYYKEWK' A
#
# COMPACT_ATOMS: atom_id res chain seq x y z
N MET A 1 -5.90 -5.68 15.36
CA MET A 1 -5.60 -6.71 14.34
C MET A 1 -4.19 -6.50 13.84
N LEU A 2 -3.34 -7.50 13.97
CA LEU A 2 -2.00 -7.50 13.38
C LEU A 2 -2.13 -7.95 11.92
N ARG A 3 -1.40 -7.29 11.01
CA ARG A 3 -1.30 -7.67 9.59
C ARG A 3 0.12 -8.10 9.29
N ALA A 4 0.31 -9.07 8.41
CA ALA A 4 1.63 -9.57 8.06
C ALA A 4 2.54 -8.45 7.50
N PHE A 5 3.75 -8.31 8.05
CA PHE A 5 4.76 -7.39 7.51
C PHE A 5 5.32 -7.96 6.19
N GLY A 6 5.54 -7.11 5.20
CA GLY A 6 6.08 -7.53 3.90
C GLY A 6 5.07 -8.16 2.95
N CYS A 7 3.78 -8.23 3.32
CA CYS A 7 2.75 -8.67 2.40
C CYS A 7 2.46 -7.63 1.32
N MET A 8 2.02 -8.10 0.16
CA MET A 8 1.50 -7.24 -0.90
C MET A 8 0.20 -6.58 -0.43
N VAL A 9 0.01 -5.34 -0.85
CA VAL A 9 -1.19 -4.56 -0.60
C VAL A 9 -1.63 -3.84 -1.84
N VAL A 10 -2.94 -3.58 -1.92
CA VAL A 10 -3.50 -2.61 -2.86
C VAL A 10 -4.14 -1.50 -2.04
N PHE A 11 -3.70 -0.26 -2.26
CA PHE A 11 -4.23 0.89 -1.53
C PHE A 11 -4.84 1.92 -2.47
N HIS A 12 -5.82 2.66 -1.95
CA HIS A 12 -6.53 3.66 -2.72
C HIS A 12 -5.71 4.95 -2.87
N VAL A 13 -5.61 5.45 -4.11
CA VAL A 13 -4.99 6.74 -4.45
C VAL A 13 -6.09 7.77 -4.76
N PRO A 14 -6.13 8.91 -4.05
CA PRO A 14 -7.16 9.92 -4.25
C PRO A 14 -7.09 10.56 -5.63
N LYS A 15 -8.23 11.07 -6.11
CA LYS A 15 -8.39 11.64 -7.46
C LYS A 15 -7.38 12.74 -7.79
N GLU A 16 -7.00 13.54 -6.81
CA GLU A 16 -6.04 14.64 -6.96
C GLU A 16 -4.62 14.15 -7.30
N LYS A 17 -4.27 12.92 -6.92
CA LYS A 17 -2.95 12.32 -7.15
C LYS A 17 -2.90 11.38 -8.36
N ARG A 18 -4.02 11.22 -9.08
CA ARG A 18 -4.15 10.34 -10.25
C ARG A 18 -4.52 11.14 -11.50
N GLY A 19 -4.01 10.71 -12.65
CA GLY A 19 -4.41 11.22 -13.96
C GLY A 19 -5.85 10.84 -14.33
N LYS A 20 -6.40 11.44 -15.40
CA LYS A 20 -7.81 11.30 -15.84
C LYS A 20 -8.24 9.86 -16.14
N LEU A 21 -7.29 8.92 -16.31
CA LEU A 21 -7.51 7.50 -16.63
C LEU A 21 -6.68 6.53 -15.77
N GLU A 22 -6.04 7.03 -14.71
CA GLU A 22 -5.22 6.21 -13.83
C GLU A 22 -6.10 5.40 -12.86
N ALA A 23 -5.74 4.14 -12.63
CA ALA A 23 -6.44 3.27 -11.69
C ALA A 23 -6.44 3.88 -10.28
N SER A 24 -7.53 3.69 -9.54
CA SER A 24 -7.64 4.17 -8.16
C SER A 24 -6.88 3.29 -7.16
N GLY A 25 -6.52 2.07 -7.53
CA GLY A 25 -5.74 1.16 -6.71
C GLY A 25 -4.29 1.12 -7.15
N ARG A 26 -3.35 1.24 -6.21
CA ARG A 26 -1.92 1.00 -6.44
C ARG A 26 -1.39 -0.14 -5.61
N TRP A 27 -0.46 -0.87 -6.20
CA TRP A 27 0.26 -1.94 -5.52
C TRP A 27 1.32 -1.38 -4.59
N GLY A 28 1.46 -2.02 -3.45
CA GLY A 28 2.48 -1.69 -2.48
C GLY A 28 2.84 -2.85 -1.59
N VAL A 29 3.75 -2.60 -0.66
CA VAL A 29 4.16 -3.55 0.39
C VAL A 29 3.81 -2.98 1.75
N HIS A 30 3.19 -3.79 2.60
CA HIS A 30 2.91 -3.39 3.98
C HIS A 30 4.18 -3.36 4.82
N LEU A 31 4.47 -2.20 5.42
CA LEU A 31 5.64 -1.98 6.28
C LEU A 31 5.28 -1.75 7.76
N GLY A 32 3.99 -1.65 8.10
CA GLY A 32 3.54 -1.53 9.48
C GLY A 32 2.51 -0.42 9.68
N ILE A 33 2.47 0.14 10.89
CA ILE A 33 1.50 1.15 11.31
C ILE A 33 2.21 2.50 11.42
N ALA A 34 1.60 3.56 10.88
CA ALA A 34 2.13 4.92 11.00
C ALA A 34 2.05 5.39 12.47
N LYS A 35 3.13 6.01 12.97
CA LYS A 35 3.20 6.48 14.36
C LYS A 35 2.33 7.72 14.62
N ASP A 36 2.32 8.65 13.67
CA ASP A 36 1.70 9.98 13.81
C ASP A 36 0.26 10.04 13.26
N HIS A 37 -0.10 9.09 12.41
CA HIS A 37 -1.38 9.09 11.71
C HIS A 37 -2.08 7.75 11.86
N LYS A 38 -3.41 7.78 12.00
CA LYS A 38 -4.22 6.56 11.91
C LYS A 38 -4.13 6.04 10.47
N GLY A 39 -3.25 5.08 10.21
CA GLY A 39 -3.03 4.50 8.88
C GLY A 39 -1.89 3.50 8.84
N TRP A 40 -1.78 2.81 7.71
CA TRP A 40 -0.73 1.81 7.45
C TRP A 40 0.41 2.46 6.67
N LEU A 41 1.64 2.13 7.07
CA LEU A 41 2.86 2.45 6.34
C LEU A 41 3.02 1.45 5.18
N LEU A 42 3.05 1.99 3.97
CA LEU A 42 3.11 1.21 2.74
C LEU A 42 4.27 1.69 1.88
N TRP A 43 4.95 0.77 1.21
CA TRP A 43 5.85 1.09 0.13
C TRP A 43 5.09 1.07 -1.19
N ASP A 44 4.94 2.21 -1.87
CA ASP A 44 4.34 2.27 -3.21
C ASP A 44 5.34 1.69 -4.23
N LEU A 45 4.95 0.62 -4.93
CA LEU A 45 5.81 -0.05 -5.91
C LEU A 45 5.89 0.71 -7.25
N THR A 46 4.95 1.60 -7.54
CA THR A 46 4.91 2.40 -8.77
C THR A 46 5.86 3.59 -8.68
N ILE A 47 5.77 4.38 -7.60
CA ILE A 47 6.60 5.59 -7.42
C ILE A 47 7.81 5.35 -6.51
N GLN A 48 7.96 4.15 -5.94
CA GLN A 48 9.06 3.78 -5.04
C GLN A 48 9.20 4.74 -3.86
N LYS A 49 8.09 5.03 -3.19
CA LYS A 49 8.02 5.97 -2.06
C LYS A 49 7.18 5.42 -0.92
N LEU A 50 7.57 5.78 0.30
CA LEU A 50 6.77 5.53 1.50
C LEU A 50 5.50 6.38 1.48
N THR A 51 4.36 5.72 1.66
CA THR A 51 3.03 6.32 1.72
C THR A 51 2.29 5.83 2.97
N VAL A 52 1.47 6.70 3.56
CA VAL A 52 0.53 6.32 4.61
C VAL A 52 -0.88 6.29 4.02
N SER A 53 -1.57 5.16 4.14
CA SER A 53 -2.97 5.04 3.72
C SER A 53 -3.82 4.29 4.73
N ARG A 54 -5.09 4.68 4.85
CA ARG A 54 -6.10 4.01 5.68
C ARG A 54 -6.85 2.93 4.91
N ASP A 55 -7.11 3.20 3.63
CA ASP A 55 -7.89 2.32 2.76
C ASP A 55 -6.92 1.40 2.01
N VAL A 56 -6.76 0.20 2.57
CA VAL A 56 -5.75 -0.78 2.15
C VAL A 56 -6.37 -2.17 2.16
N LYS A 57 -6.24 -2.87 1.04
CA LYS A 57 -6.54 -4.29 0.94
C LYS A 57 -5.24 -5.08 1.09
N PHE A 58 -5.20 -5.96 2.08
CA PHE A 58 -4.06 -6.81 2.36
C PHE A 58 -4.18 -8.13 1.60
N LEU A 59 -3.14 -8.48 0.85
CA LEU A 59 -3.03 -9.73 0.11
C LEU A 59 -1.99 -10.59 0.83
N GLU A 60 -2.37 -11.08 2.01
CA GLU A 60 -1.47 -11.78 2.93
C GLU A 60 -0.93 -13.12 2.37
N SER A 61 -1.52 -13.63 1.29
CA SER A 61 -1.04 -14.79 0.53
C SER A 61 0.09 -14.47 -0.46
N LEU A 62 0.44 -13.19 -0.63
CA LEU A 62 1.45 -12.74 -1.59
C LEU A 62 2.52 -11.94 -0.84
N TYR A 63 3.76 -12.44 -0.85
CA TYR A 63 4.90 -11.74 -0.28
C TYR A 63 5.77 -11.14 -1.37
N TYR A 64 6.35 -9.97 -1.09
CA TYR A 64 7.21 -9.27 -2.05
C TYR A 64 8.37 -10.14 -2.58
N LYS A 65 8.92 -11.04 -1.74
CA LYS A 65 9.98 -11.98 -2.13
C LYS A 65 9.56 -13.02 -3.17
N GLU A 66 8.27 -13.34 -3.25
CA GLU A 66 7.73 -14.36 -4.17
C GLU A 66 7.19 -13.74 -5.46
N TRP A 67 7.02 -12.40 -5.50
CA TRP A 67 6.51 -11.67 -6.67
C TRP A 67 7.59 -11.39 -7.74
N LYS A 68 8.87 -11.59 -7.42
CA LYS A 68 10.01 -11.25 -8.29
C LYS A 68 10.75 -12.50 -8.74
#